data_AF-A0A1I4JXM7-F1
#
_entry.id   AF-A0A1I4JXM7-F1
#
_cell.length_a   1.000
_cell.length_b   1.000
_cell.length_c   1.000
_cell.angle_alpha   90.00
_cell.angle_beta   90.00
_cell.angle_gamma   90.00
#
_symmetry.space_group_name_H-M   'P 1'
#
loop_
_entity.id
_entity.type
_entity.pdbx_description
1 polymer ?
#
loop_
_entity_poly.entity_id
_entity_poly.type
_entity_poly.pdbx_seq_one_letter_code
_entity_poly.pdbx_strand_id
1 'polypeptide(L)'
;MPSRDISAGPLIMGASGRLGRALAQVWDGPAPVWQTRSGAGGSLAWDVLNAPAPDLPAVSGIMVLAGVTAGSAAELALNTDLAQAGADLGARLGVPVLVASTQAVYGPQPGLLREDAPLMPANDYGRAKCAMEAAVAAPHVTCLRIGNVAGCDALAAGIARGGVVLDRFADGQGPR
;
A
#
# COMPACT_ATOMS: atom_id res chain seq x y z
N MET A 1 -6.52 10.54 26.23
CA MET A 1 -6.70 9.12 25.85
C MET A 1 -5.91 8.29 26.85
N PRO A 2 -6.48 7.24 27.48
CA PRO A 2 -5.72 6.41 28.41
C PRO A 2 -4.57 5.71 27.66
N SER A 3 -3.41 5.61 28.32
CA SER A 3 -2.24 4.89 27.80
C SER A 3 -2.61 3.42 27.60
N ARG A 4 -2.68 2.97 26.34
CA ARG A 4 -2.84 1.56 26.04
C ARG A 4 -1.52 0.84 26.25
N ASP A 5 -1.61 -0.35 26.83
CA ASP A 5 -0.49 -1.28 26.96
C ASP A 5 -0.24 -1.92 25.58
N ILE A 6 0.48 -1.20 24.72
CA ILE A 6 0.87 -1.68 23.39
C ILE A 6 1.93 -2.76 23.58
N SER A 7 1.64 -3.98 23.12
CA SER A 7 2.52 -5.13 23.25
C SER A 7 3.30 -5.45 21.97
N ALA A 8 2.95 -4.83 20.85
CA ALA A 8 3.59 -5.03 19.55
C ALA A 8 3.64 -3.74 18.71
N GLY A 9 4.51 -3.74 17.70
CA GLY A 9 4.49 -2.76 16.62
C GLY A 9 3.22 -2.86 15.74
N PRO A 10 3.21 -2.21 14.58
CA PRO A 10 2.03 -2.21 13.73
C PRO A 10 1.76 -3.58 13.10
N LEU A 11 0.50 -3.85 12.77
CA LEU A 11 0.11 -4.91 11.85
C LEU A 11 0.40 -4.46 10.42
N ILE A 12 1.25 -5.20 9.69
CA ILE A 12 1.55 -4.92 8.29
C ILE A 12 0.81 -5.93 7.40
N MET A 13 -0.26 -5.47 6.76
CA MET A 13 -1.05 -6.29 5.83
C MET A 13 -0.40 -6.33 4.46
N GLY A 14 -0.27 -7.52 3.86
CA GLY A 14 0.37 -7.69 2.55
C GLY A 14 1.91 -7.73 2.60
N ALA A 15 2.48 -8.24 3.69
CA ALA A 15 3.93 -8.30 3.93
C ALA A 15 4.71 -9.06 2.84
N SER A 16 4.06 -10.00 2.14
CA SER A 16 4.67 -10.75 1.04
C SER A 16 4.80 -9.96 -0.27
N GLY A 17 4.19 -8.77 -0.37
CA GLY A 17 4.32 -7.89 -1.54
C GLY A 17 5.71 -7.26 -1.63
N ARG A 18 6.02 -6.65 -2.80
CA ARG A 18 7.34 -6.02 -3.03
C ARG A 18 7.68 -4.96 -1.97
N LEU A 19 6.74 -4.05 -1.72
CA LEU A 19 6.92 -3.00 -0.71
C LEU A 19 7.00 -3.57 0.71
N GLY A 20 6.16 -4.54 1.06
CA GLY A 20 6.20 -5.20 2.38
C GLY A 20 7.53 -5.90 2.64
N ARG A 21 8.08 -6.61 1.65
CA ARG A 21 9.41 -7.24 1.75
C ARG A 21 10.51 -6.21 1.88
N ALA A 22 10.49 -5.14 1.09
CA ALA A 22 11.49 -4.08 1.16
C ALA A 22 11.46 -3.40 2.54
N LEU A 23 10.26 -3.11 3.06
CA LEU A 23 10.08 -2.54 4.40
C LEU A 23 10.63 -3.47 5.48
N ALA A 24 10.39 -4.78 5.40
CA ALA A 24 10.90 -5.75 6.35
C ALA A 24 12.43 -5.82 6.41
N GLN A 25 13.15 -5.47 5.33
CA GLN A 25 14.62 -5.45 5.32
C GLN A 25 15.21 -4.26 6.09
N VAL A 26 14.44 -3.18 6.25
CA VAL A 26 14.92 -1.92 6.83
C VAL A 26 14.20 -1.53 8.12
N TRP A 27 13.28 -2.36 8.60
CA TRP A 27 12.49 -2.06 9.79
C TRP A 27 13.36 -2.10 11.05
N ASP A 28 13.42 -0.97 11.76
CA ASP A 28 14.18 -0.78 12.99
C ASP A 28 13.30 -0.37 14.20
N GLY A 29 11.98 -0.30 14.00
CA GLY A 29 11.00 0.05 15.03
C GLY A 29 10.53 -1.12 15.89
N PRO A 30 9.51 -0.91 16.75
CA PRO A 30 8.88 -1.97 17.53
C PRO A 30 8.45 -3.15 16.65
N ALA A 31 8.59 -4.38 17.18
CA ALA A 31 8.38 -5.62 16.44
C ALA A 31 6.98 -5.66 15.79
N PRO A 32 6.89 -5.58 14.45
CA PRO A 32 5.60 -5.53 13.76
C PRO A 32 5.02 -6.94 13.62
N VAL A 33 3.71 -7.02 13.44
CA VAL A 33 3.02 -8.26 13.06
C VAL A 33 2.95 -8.30 11.54
N TRP A 34 3.77 -9.14 10.91
CA TRP A 34 3.75 -9.31 9.45
C TRP A 34 2.62 -10.25 9.06
N GLN A 35 1.72 -9.80 8.18
CA GLN A 35 0.60 -10.61 7.70
C GLN A 35 0.78 -11.02 6.23
N THR A 36 0.49 -12.28 5.94
CA THR A 36 0.34 -12.81 4.58
C THR A 36 -0.86 -13.74 4.51
N ARG A 37 -1.33 -14.07 3.30
CA ARG A 37 -2.47 -14.99 3.13
C ARG A 37 -2.17 -16.41 3.64
N SER A 38 -0.94 -16.90 3.47
CA SER A 38 -0.55 -18.28 3.78
C SER A 38 0.28 -18.45 5.06
N GLY A 39 0.67 -17.36 5.73
CA GLY A 39 1.59 -17.40 6.86
C GLY A 39 3.05 -17.71 6.51
N ALA A 40 3.42 -17.57 5.23
CA ALA A 40 4.77 -17.89 4.77
C ALA A 40 5.85 -17.15 5.56
N GLY A 41 6.96 -17.82 5.90
CA GLY A 41 8.10 -17.21 6.59
C GLY A 41 7.83 -16.80 8.04
N GLY A 42 6.90 -17.48 8.75
CA GLY A 42 6.56 -17.15 10.14
C GLY A 42 5.62 -15.95 10.28
N SER A 43 5.02 -15.49 9.17
CA SER A 43 4.02 -14.43 9.16
C SER A 43 2.70 -14.91 9.79
N LEU A 44 1.89 -13.98 10.27
CA LEU A 44 0.48 -14.22 10.55
C LEU A 44 -0.25 -14.67 9.26
N ALA A 45 -0.82 -15.87 9.28
CA ALA A 45 -1.68 -16.37 8.21
C ALA A 45 -3.10 -15.80 8.35
N TRP A 46 -3.49 -14.94 7.44
CA TRP A 46 -4.84 -14.38 7.42
C TRP A 46 -5.25 -14.03 5.99
N ASP A 47 -6.32 -14.63 5.48
CA ASP A 47 -6.95 -14.16 4.25
C ASP A 47 -7.95 -13.05 4.58
N VAL A 48 -7.50 -11.80 4.44
CA VAL A 48 -8.23 -10.60 4.85
C VAL A 48 -9.64 -10.52 4.30
N LEU A 49 -9.87 -11.00 3.07
CA LEU A 49 -11.17 -10.91 2.41
C LEU A 49 -12.07 -12.11 2.68
N ASN A 50 -11.48 -13.27 2.99
CA ASN A 50 -12.21 -14.53 3.04
C ASN A 50 -12.27 -15.16 4.44
N ALA A 51 -11.60 -14.57 5.43
CA ALA A 51 -11.56 -15.06 6.80
C ALA A 51 -11.66 -13.91 7.82
N PRO A 52 -12.29 -14.14 8.98
CA PRO A 52 -12.30 -13.15 10.05
C PRO A 52 -10.88 -12.84 10.53
N ALA A 53 -10.67 -11.62 11.03
CA ALA A 53 -9.41 -11.26 11.67
C ALA A 53 -9.13 -12.20 12.85
N PRO A 54 -7.94 -12.82 12.92
CA PRO A 54 -7.55 -13.68 14.03
C PRO A 54 -7.36 -12.85 15.31
N ASP A 55 -7.14 -13.52 16.43
CA ASP A 55 -6.68 -12.85 17.65
C ASP A 55 -5.31 -12.22 17.42
N LEU A 56 -5.21 -10.92 17.69
CA LEU A 56 -4.01 -10.12 17.51
C LEU A 56 -3.45 -9.67 18.86
N PRO A 57 -2.13 -9.52 19.00
CA PRO A 57 -1.56 -8.77 20.12
C PRO A 57 -2.03 -7.31 20.08
N ALA A 58 -1.80 -6.57 21.16
CA ALA A 58 -2.08 -5.13 21.20
C ALA A 58 -1.11 -4.38 20.28
N VAL A 59 -1.49 -4.23 19.00
CA VAL A 59 -0.71 -3.52 17.98
C VAL A 59 -0.81 -2.00 18.13
N SER A 60 0.23 -1.29 17.72
CA SER A 60 0.27 0.17 17.76
C SER A 60 -0.52 0.86 16.64
N GLY A 61 -0.82 0.14 15.57
CA GLY A 61 -1.48 0.64 14.36
C GLY A 61 -1.58 -0.43 13.28
N ILE A 62 -2.17 -0.07 12.15
CA ILE A 62 -2.31 -0.96 10.99
C ILE A 62 -1.75 -0.27 9.76
N MET A 63 -0.95 -0.98 8.96
CA MET A 63 -0.50 -0.54 7.65
C MET A 63 -1.05 -1.48 6.58
N VAL A 64 -1.94 -0.96 5.73
CA VAL A 64 -2.52 -1.70 4.61
C VAL A 64 -1.64 -1.52 3.38
N LEU A 65 -0.70 -2.44 3.18
CA LEU A 65 0.12 -2.52 1.96
C LEU A 65 -0.43 -3.55 0.96
N ALA A 66 -1.38 -4.38 1.40
CA ALA A 66 -2.05 -5.35 0.55
C ALA A 66 -2.80 -4.66 -0.57
N GLY A 67 -2.56 -5.12 -1.80
CA GLY A 67 -3.27 -4.61 -2.95
C GLY A 67 -2.73 -5.15 -4.27
N VAL A 68 -3.57 -5.06 -5.29
CA VAL A 68 -3.28 -5.38 -6.68
C VAL A 68 -2.86 -4.10 -7.40
N THR A 69 -1.74 -4.15 -8.11
CA THR A 69 -1.19 -2.98 -8.84
C THR A 69 -1.43 -3.03 -10.35
N ALA A 70 -1.91 -4.16 -10.88
CA ALA A 70 -2.24 -4.37 -12.28
C ALA A 70 -3.22 -5.55 -12.41
N GLY A 71 -4.10 -5.49 -13.39
CA GLY A 71 -5.16 -6.47 -13.61
C GLY A 71 -6.39 -5.83 -14.22
N SER A 72 -7.47 -6.59 -14.31
CA SER A 72 -8.80 -6.09 -14.67
C SER A 72 -9.31 -5.08 -13.64
N ALA A 73 -10.30 -4.27 -14.03
CA ALA A 73 -10.95 -3.33 -13.12
C ALA A 73 -11.54 -4.03 -11.88
N ALA A 74 -12.05 -5.26 -12.03
CA ALA A 74 -12.57 -6.07 -10.92
C ALA A 74 -11.47 -6.47 -9.94
N GLU A 75 -10.31 -6.91 -10.43
CA GLU A 75 -9.17 -7.25 -9.56
C GLU A 75 -8.60 -6.02 -8.86
N LEU A 76 -8.58 -4.87 -9.53
CA LEU A 76 -8.17 -3.60 -8.95
C LEU A 76 -9.13 -3.09 -7.89
N ALA A 77 -10.43 -3.37 -8.03
CA ALA A 77 -11.46 -2.99 -7.06
C ALA A 77 -11.28 -3.69 -5.70
N LEU A 78 -10.66 -4.88 -5.66
CA LEU A 78 -10.33 -5.58 -4.40
C LEU A 78 -9.44 -4.75 -3.45
N ASN A 79 -8.74 -3.74 -3.97
CA ASN A 79 -8.00 -2.79 -3.13
C ASN A 79 -8.91 -2.04 -2.16
N THR A 80 -10.14 -1.73 -2.57
CA THR A 80 -11.14 -1.08 -1.71
C THR A 80 -11.53 -2.00 -0.57
N ASP A 81 -11.86 -3.26 -0.86
CA ASP A 81 -12.27 -4.23 0.15
C ASP A 81 -11.14 -4.49 1.17
N LEU A 82 -9.89 -4.62 0.69
CA LEU A 82 -8.72 -4.79 1.55
C LEU A 82 -8.50 -3.56 2.47
N ALA A 83 -8.67 -2.36 1.93
CA ALA A 83 -8.51 -1.13 2.69
C ALA A 83 -9.63 -0.95 3.73
N GLN A 84 -10.87 -1.26 3.36
CA GLN A 84 -12.01 -1.24 4.28
C GLN A 84 -11.84 -2.24 5.42
N ALA A 85 -11.40 -3.47 5.13
CA ALA A 85 -11.11 -4.46 6.17
C ALA A 85 -10.06 -3.96 7.18
N GLY A 86 -9.00 -3.29 6.70
CA GLY A 86 -8.01 -2.64 7.56
C GLY A 86 -8.56 -1.47 8.36
N ALA A 87 -9.37 -0.61 7.73
CA ALA A 87 -10.02 0.53 8.38
C ALA A 87 -11.00 0.09 9.47
N ASP A 88 -11.83 -0.91 9.21
CA ASP A 88 -12.80 -1.47 10.15
C ASP A 88 -12.11 -2.14 11.34
N LEU A 89 -11.03 -2.89 11.07
CA LEU A 89 -10.21 -3.46 12.14
C LEU A 89 -9.57 -2.36 12.99
N GLY A 90 -9.04 -1.30 12.36
CA GLY A 90 -8.50 -0.14 13.04
C GLY A 90 -9.51 0.56 13.94
N ALA A 91 -10.75 0.74 13.47
CA ALA A 91 -11.84 1.29 14.26
C ALA A 91 -12.19 0.41 15.46
N ARG A 92 -12.33 -0.91 15.25
CA ARG A 92 -12.61 -1.89 16.30
C ARG A 92 -11.53 -1.93 17.38
N LEU A 93 -10.26 -1.87 16.97
CA LEU A 93 -9.12 -1.82 17.89
C LEU A 93 -8.88 -0.41 18.43
N GLY A 94 -9.48 0.62 17.83
CA GLY A 94 -9.26 2.04 18.11
C GLY A 94 -7.83 2.51 17.82
N VAL A 95 -7.16 1.97 16.82
CA VAL A 95 -5.77 2.29 16.44
C VAL A 95 -5.73 3.03 15.11
N PRO A 96 -4.70 3.86 14.85
CA PRO A 96 -4.55 4.51 13.55
C PRO A 96 -4.25 3.50 12.44
N VAL A 97 -4.71 3.83 11.23
CA VAL A 97 -4.54 3.03 10.01
C VAL A 97 -3.86 3.86 8.94
N LEU A 98 -2.77 3.35 8.38
CA LEU A 98 -2.12 3.89 7.20
C LEU A 98 -2.45 3.02 5.99
N VAL A 99 -3.15 3.56 5.00
CA VAL A 99 -3.51 2.84 3.77
C VAL A 99 -2.56 3.26 2.64
N ALA A 100 -1.91 2.30 2.00
CA ALA A 100 -1.06 2.57 0.84
C ALA A 100 -1.93 2.96 -0.37
N SER A 101 -1.85 4.24 -0.73
CA SER A 101 -2.32 4.79 -1.99
C SER A 101 -1.15 5.04 -2.94
N THR A 102 -1.36 5.82 -4.00
CA THR A 102 -0.41 6.00 -5.09
C THR A 102 -0.48 7.40 -5.67
N GLN A 103 0.64 7.92 -6.19
CA GLN A 103 0.65 9.14 -7.00
C GLN A 103 -0.25 9.06 -8.25
N ALA A 104 -0.61 7.85 -8.72
CA ALA A 104 -1.47 7.69 -9.90
C ALA A 104 -2.88 8.28 -9.73
N VAL A 105 -3.30 8.58 -8.49
CA VAL A 105 -4.56 9.30 -8.20
C VAL A 105 -4.52 10.74 -8.71
N TYR A 106 -3.34 11.36 -8.75
CA TYR A 106 -3.18 12.70 -9.29
C TYR A 106 -3.22 12.70 -10.82
N GLY A 107 -2.68 11.67 -11.47
CA GLY A 107 -2.49 11.66 -12.92
C GLY A 107 -1.44 12.67 -13.40
N PRO A 108 -1.33 12.90 -14.72
CA PRO A 108 -0.29 13.72 -15.32
C PRO A 108 -0.60 15.22 -15.13
N GLN A 109 -0.25 15.75 -13.97
CA GLN A 109 -0.38 17.18 -13.66
C GLN A 109 1.01 17.85 -13.61
N PRO A 110 1.12 19.12 -14.06
CA PRO A 110 2.39 19.84 -14.03
C PRO A 110 2.75 20.31 -12.61
N GLY A 111 4.04 20.48 -12.37
CA GLY A 111 4.57 21.07 -11.14
C GLY A 111 4.59 20.13 -9.93
N LEU A 112 4.89 20.71 -8.76
CA LEU A 112 4.87 19.99 -7.49
C LEU A 112 3.43 19.83 -7.01
N LEU A 113 3.04 18.59 -6.73
CA LEU A 113 1.69 18.26 -6.28
C LEU A 113 1.62 18.23 -4.76
N ARG A 114 0.51 18.72 -4.24
CA ARG A 114 0.16 18.75 -2.82
C ARG A 114 -1.00 17.78 -2.56
N GLU A 115 -1.22 17.42 -1.30
CA GLU A 115 -2.28 16.49 -0.90
C GLU A 115 -3.69 17.02 -1.23
N ASP A 116 -3.86 18.34 -1.34
CA ASP A 116 -5.08 19.05 -1.73
C ASP A 116 -5.23 19.25 -3.25
N ALA A 117 -4.26 18.79 -4.06
CA ALA A 117 -4.37 18.83 -5.51
C ALA A 117 -5.55 17.97 -6.01
N PRO A 118 -6.23 18.40 -7.09
CA PRO A 118 -7.35 17.64 -7.63
C PRO A 118 -6.91 16.24 -8.09
N LEU A 119 -7.77 15.24 -7.92
CA LEU A 119 -7.48 13.87 -8.36
C LEU A 119 -7.93 13.69 -9.81
N MET A 120 -6.98 13.43 -10.71
CA MET A 120 -7.22 13.28 -12.16
C MET A 120 -6.63 11.96 -12.71
N PRO A 121 -7.08 10.80 -12.21
CA PRO A 121 -6.45 9.52 -12.56
C PRO A 121 -6.57 9.19 -14.05
N ALA A 122 -5.42 8.94 -14.70
CA ALA A 122 -5.35 8.66 -16.14
C ALA A 122 -5.54 7.18 -16.52
N ASN A 123 -5.53 6.26 -15.55
CA ASN A 123 -5.65 4.82 -15.78
C ASN A 123 -6.54 4.13 -14.74
N ASP A 124 -6.89 2.86 -14.98
CA ASP A 124 -7.78 2.09 -14.10
C ASP A 124 -7.23 1.90 -12.69
N TYR A 125 -5.91 1.74 -12.56
CA TYR A 125 -5.26 1.62 -11.26
C TYR A 125 -5.42 2.90 -10.42
N GLY A 126 -5.20 4.07 -11.01
CA GLY A 126 -5.44 5.36 -10.38
C GLY A 126 -6.91 5.56 -10.01
N ARG A 127 -7.84 5.22 -10.91
CA ARG A 127 -9.30 5.30 -10.63
C ARG A 127 -9.70 4.41 -9.46
N ALA A 128 -9.21 3.17 -9.43
CA ALA A 128 -9.47 2.25 -8.33
C ALA A 128 -8.91 2.76 -7.00
N LYS A 129 -7.71 3.38 -7.00
CA LYS A 129 -7.13 3.97 -5.79
C LYS A 129 -7.86 5.24 -5.33
N CYS A 130 -8.38 6.07 -6.23
CA CYS A 130 -9.28 7.17 -5.85
C CYS A 130 -10.56 6.65 -5.19
N ALA A 131 -11.18 5.60 -5.75
CA ALA A 131 -12.36 4.98 -5.17
C ALA A 131 -12.07 4.39 -3.79
N MET A 132 -10.94 3.72 -3.63
CA MET A 132 -10.45 3.21 -2.34
C MET A 132 -10.26 4.35 -1.32
N GLU A 133 -9.57 5.44 -1.66
CA GLU A 133 -9.37 6.59 -0.76
C GLU A 133 -10.70 7.17 -0.26
N ALA A 134 -11.67 7.34 -1.17
CA ALA A 134 -13.00 7.85 -0.81
C ALA A 134 -13.77 6.88 0.11
N ALA A 135 -13.64 5.57 -0.12
CA ALA A 135 -14.37 4.54 0.62
C ALA A 135 -13.87 4.32 2.06
N VAL A 136 -12.63 4.70 2.38
CA VAL A 136 -12.03 4.52 3.71
C VAL A 136 -11.82 5.83 4.47
N ALA A 137 -12.35 6.96 3.97
CA ALA A 137 -12.19 8.26 4.57
C ALA A 137 -12.80 8.29 5.99
N ALA A 138 -11.93 8.27 7.01
CA ALA A 138 -12.31 8.29 8.42
C ALA A 138 -11.21 8.94 9.27
N PRO A 139 -11.52 9.48 10.47
CA PRO A 139 -10.55 10.20 11.30
C PRO A 139 -9.31 9.38 11.73
N HIS A 140 -9.43 8.06 11.81
CA HIS A 140 -8.35 7.15 12.17
C HIS A 140 -7.58 6.61 10.96
N VAL A 141 -7.96 6.99 9.74
CA VAL A 141 -7.38 6.49 8.49
C VAL A 141 -6.60 7.61 7.79
N THR A 142 -5.34 7.31 7.44
CA THR A 142 -4.48 8.17 6.63
C THR A 142 -4.10 7.44 5.35
N CYS A 143 -4.41 8.03 4.19
CA CYS A 143 -3.97 7.51 2.90
C CYS A 143 -2.58 8.07 2.54
N LEU A 144 -1.60 7.19 2.36
CA LEU A 144 -0.26 7.56 1.92
C LEU A 144 -0.16 7.42 0.40
N ARG A 145 -0.13 8.52 -0.35
CA ARG A 145 0.02 8.51 -1.82
C ARG A 145 1.48 8.33 -2.20
N ILE A 146 1.88 7.08 -2.41
CA ILE A 146 3.29 6.74 -2.68
C ILE A 146 3.64 7.01 -4.15
N GLY A 147 4.79 7.67 -4.35
CA GLY A 147 5.41 7.84 -5.66
C GLY A 147 5.95 6.51 -6.24
N ASN A 148 6.83 6.61 -7.23
CA ASN A 148 7.55 5.44 -7.71
C ASN A 148 8.56 5.01 -6.64
N VAL A 149 8.41 3.78 -6.14
CA VAL A 149 9.36 3.18 -5.20
C VAL A 149 10.36 2.37 -6.01
N ALA A 150 11.59 2.88 -6.10
CA ALA A 150 12.66 2.21 -6.82
C ALA A 150 12.82 0.75 -6.39
N GLY A 151 12.80 -0.17 -7.36
CA GLY A 151 12.88 -1.62 -7.09
C GLY A 151 11.53 -2.29 -6.78
N CYS A 152 10.49 -1.50 -6.51
CA CYS A 152 9.12 -1.97 -6.29
C CYS A 152 8.13 -1.47 -7.37
N ASP A 153 8.60 -0.69 -8.33
CA ASP A 153 7.81 -0.06 -9.38
C ASP A 153 7.72 -0.93 -10.66
N ALA A 154 6.95 -0.47 -11.66
CA ALA A 154 6.74 -1.19 -12.91
C ALA A 154 7.98 -1.22 -13.82
N LEU A 155 8.82 -0.18 -13.78
CA LEU A 155 10.07 -0.11 -14.55
C LEU A 155 11.06 -1.14 -14.02
N ALA A 156 11.25 -1.22 -12.71
CA ALA A 156 12.09 -2.26 -12.09
C ALA A 156 11.65 -3.68 -12.48
N ALA A 157 10.32 -3.93 -12.50
CA ALA A 157 9.77 -5.21 -12.98
C ALA A 157 9.98 -5.43 -14.48
N GLY A 158 9.96 -4.37 -15.30
CA GLY A 158 10.32 -4.41 -16.71
C GLY A 158 11.78 -4.79 -16.91
N ILE A 159 12.70 -4.10 -16.23
CA ILE A 159 14.14 -4.34 -16.30
C ILE A 159 14.47 -5.79 -15.93
N ALA A 160 13.88 -6.31 -14.85
CA ALA A 160 14.09 -7.69 -14.41
C ALA A 160 13.61 -8.74 -15.44
N ARG A 161 12.62 -8.41 -16.27
CA ARG A 161 12.13 -9.29 -17.36
C ARG A 161 12.98 -9.21 -18.63
N GLY A 162 13.92 -8.26 -18.71
CA GLY A 162 14.73 -8.00 -19.90
C GLY A 162 13.98 -7.22 -20.98
N GLY A 163 14.73 -6.71 -21.98
CA GLY A 163 14.15 -6.04 -23.14
C GLY A 163 13.70 -4.58 -22.92
N VAL A 164 14.01 -3.97 -21.77
CA VAL A 164 13.84 -2.53 -21.58
C VAL A 164 14.98 -1.81 -22.27
N VAL A 165 14.65 -1.02 -23.28
CA VAL A 165 15.58 -0.10 -23.94
C VAL A 165 15.27 1.30 -23.46
N LEU A 166 16.31 2.03 -23.04
CA LEU A 166 16.17 3.45 -22.75
C LEU A 166 16.26 4.22 -24.06
N ASP A 167 15.27 5.05 -24.34
CA ASP A 167 15.35 6.00 -25.44
C ASP A 167 16.53 6.94 -25.21
N ARG A 168 17.45 6.96 -26.17
CA ARG A 168 18.54 7.92 -26.25
C ARG A 168 18.21 8.91 -27.35
N PHE A 169 18.38 10.19 -27.07
CA PHE A 169 18.33 11.21 -28.10
C PHE A 169 19.42 10.97 -29.15
N ALA A 170 19.27 11.61 -30.32
CA ALA A 170 20.21 11.44 -31.43
C ALA A 170 21.66 11.87 -31.07
N ASP A 171 21.84 12.71 -30.06
CA ASP A 171 23.13 13.10 -29.50
C ASP A 171 23.72 12.08 -28.51
N GLY A 172 23.02 10.96 -28.33
CA GLY A 172 23.41 9.88 -27.45
C GLY A 172 23.12 10.10 -25.96
N GLN A 173 22.51 11.23 -25.59
CA GLN A 173 22.13 11.54 -24.21
C GLN A 173 20.73 11.02 -23.87
N GLY A 174 20.42 10.94 -22.57
CA GLY A 174 19.07 10.69 -22.07
C GLY A 174 18.36 11.99 -21.64
N PRO A 175 17.08 11.91 -21.26
CA PRO A 175 16.38 13.02 -20.59
C PRO A 175 17.20 13.53 -19.40
N ARG A 176 17.28 14.86 -19.25
CA ARG A 176 17.93 15.52 -18.11
C ARG A 176 16.92 15.93 -17.07
#